data_AF-A0A923UU19-F1
#
_entry.id   AF-A0A923UU19-F1
#
_cell.length_a   1.000
_cell.length_b   1.000
_cell.length_c   1.000
_cell.angle_alpha   90.00
_cell.angle_beta   90.00
_cell.angle_gamma   90.00
#
_symmetry.space_group_name_H-M   'P 1'
#
loop_
_entity.id
_entity.type
_entity.pdbx_description
1 polymer ?
#
loop_
_entity_poly.entity_id
_entity_poly.type
_entity_poly.pdbx_seq_one_letter_code
_entity_poly.pdbx_strand_id
1 'polypeptide(L)'
;HALTAVSLAGTVQIDKVAGPVGEALIMTALGLTVAIPAVLAYNAFTRVNRVTLAELDAFAHDLHAFLTTGARVGNQVGNQVGK
;
A
#
# COMPACT_ATOMS: atom_id res chain seq x y z
N HIS A 1 28.24 17.57 13.47
CA HIS A 1 29.26 17.28 14.50
C HIS A 1 30.39 16.36 14.01
N ALA A 2 30.14 15.38 13.13
CA ALA A 2 31.21 14.52 12.58
C ALA A 2 32.19 15.27 11.65
N LEU A 3 31.67 16.02 10.67
CA LEU A 3 32.49 16.68 9.64
C LEU A 3 33.37 17.81 10.23
N THR A 4 32.88 18.50 11.26
CA THR A 4 33.64 19.48 12.04
C THR A 4 34.80 18.84 12.80
N ALA A 5 34.58 17.65 13.40
CA ALA A 5 35.62 16.92 14.13
C ALA A 5 36.72 16.35 13.21
N VAL A 6 36.36 15.95 11.98
CA VAL A 6 37.32 15.48 10.96
C VAL A 6 38.10 16.66 10.35
N SER A 7 37.45 17.81 10.12
CA SER A 7 38.10 19.00 9.54
C SER A 7 39.19 19.61 10.43
N LEU A 8 39.04 19.52 11.76
CA LEU A 8 40.02 19.99 12.74
C LEU A 8 41.21 19.02 12.93
N ALA A 9 41.08 17.75 12.51
CA ALA A 9 42.07 16.72 12.82
C ALA A 9 43.26 16.68 11.86
N GLY A 10 43.23 17.38 10.72
CA GLY A 10 44.34 17.51 9.75
C GLY A 10 44.76 16.23 9.02
N THR A 11 44.56 15.06 9.62
CA THR A 11 44.78 13.71 9.08
C THR A 11 43.57 12.84 9.42
N VAL A 12 42.91 12.32 8.38
CA VAL A 12 41.70 11.49 8.51
C VAL A 12 42.13 10.06 8.84
N GLN A 13 42.13 9.72 10.13
CA GLN A 13 42.31 8.34 10.61
C GLN A 13 40.96 7.61 10.59
N ILE A 14 40.89 6.41 10.00
CA ILE A 14 39.64 5.64 9.82
C ILE A 14 38.92 5.37 11.15
N ASP A 15 39.67 5.21 12.23
CA ASP A 15 39.12 5.01 13.58
C ASP A 15 38.25 6.18 14.05
N LYS A 16 38.50 7.42 13.57
CA LYS A 16 37.70 8.60 13.92
C LYS A 16 36.41 8.76 13.10
N VAL A 17 36.28 8.07 11.96
CA VAL A 17 35.06 8.15 11.10
C VAL A 17 34.15 6.94 11.26
N ALA A 18 34.64 5.83 11.81
CA ALA A 18 33.86 4.59 11.98
C ALA A 18 32.62 4.77 12.89
N GLY A 19 32.72 5.52 13.99
CA GLY A 19 31.60 5.74 14.92
C GLY A 19 30.43 6.52 14.30
N PRO A 20 30.64 7.76 13.81
CA PRO A 20 29.56 8.59 13.27
C PRO A 20 28.91 8.02 11.99
N VAL A 21 29.65 7.25 11.20
CA VAL A 21 29.09 6.59 10.01
C VAL A 21 28.13 5.46 10.41
N GLY A 22 28.44 4.72 11.47
CA GLY A 22 27.55 3.68 12.00
C GLY A 22 26.21 4.23 12.48
N GLU A 23 26.22 5.37 13.17
CA GLU A 23 24.99 6.03 13.65
C GLU A 23 24.06 6.43 12.50
N ALA A 24 24.61 6.95 11.40
CA ALA A 24 23.83 7.30 10.21
C ALA A 24 23.27 6.07 9.47
N LEU A 25 24.01 4.95 9.50
CA LEU A 25 23.58 3.70 8.86
C LEU A 25 22.38 3.09 9.60
N ILE A 26 22.40 3.12 10.93
CA ILE A 26 21.28 2.66 11.75
C ILE A 26 20.03 3.50 11.49
N MET A 27 20.15 4.83 11.37
CA MET A 27 19.01 5.70 11.01
C MET A 27 18.37 5.30 9.68
N THR A 28 19.18 4.93 8.70
CA THR A 28 18.69 4.49 7.38
C THR A 28 18.01 3.12 7.48
N ALA A 29 18.59 2.19 8.23
CA ALA A 29 18.00 0.87 8.46
C ALA A 29 16.63 0.98 9.15
N LEU A 30 16.50 1.86 10.14
CA LEU A 30 15.23 2.13 10.81
C LEU A 30 14.18 2.74 9.87
N GLY A 31 14.59 3.62 8.96
CA GLY A 31 13.71 4.14 7.92
C GLY A 31 13.16 3.04 7.01
N LEU A 32 14.01 2.10 6.60
CA LEU A 32 13.61 0.99 5.72
C LEU A 32 12.71 -0.03 6.43
N THR A 33 12.99 -0.37 7.69
CA THR A 33 12.18 -1.33 8.45
C THR A 33 10.75 -0.84 8.67
N VAL A 34 10.54 0.48 8.79
CA VAL A 34 9.21 1.10 8.91
C VAL A 34 8.55 1.35 7.55
N ALA A 35 9.32 1.72 6.53
CA ALA A 35 8.79 2.08 5.22
C ALA A 35 8.11 0.90 4.51
N ILE A 36 8.72 -0.29 4.56
CA ILE A 36 8.22 -1.46 3.82
C ILE A 36 6.83 -1.90 4.35
N PRO A 37 6.62 -2.11 5.65
CA PRO A 37 5.30 -2.44 6.18
C PRO A 37 4.24 -1.37 5.89
N ALA A 38 4.62 -0.08 5.97
CA ALA A 38 3.69 1.03 5.72
C ALA A 38 3.16 1.00 4.27
N VAL A 39 4.03 0.77 3.30
CA VAL A 39 3.64 0.70 1.87
C VAL A 39 2.80 -0.55 1.59
N LEU A 40 3.14 -1.69 2.20
CA LEU A 40 2.34 -2.92 2.07
C LEU A 40 0.92 -2.72 2.62
N ALA A 41 0.78 -2.11 3.80
CA ALA A 41 -0.51 -1.79 4.38
C ALA A 41 -1.32 -0.84 3.49
N TYR A 42 -0.69 0.23 2.99
CA TYR A 42 -1.34 1.18 2.07
C TYR A 42 -1.88 0.49 0.81
N ASN A 43 -1.06 -0.37 0.19
CA ASN A 43 -1.46 -1.11 -1.00
C ASN A 43 -2.61 -2.10 -0.71
N ALA A 44 -2.55 -2.79 0.44
CA ALA A 44 -3.61 -3.70 0.87
C ALA A 44 -4.93 -2.97 1.10
N PHE A 45 -4.93 -1.85 1.83
CA PHE A 45 -6.13 -1.05 2.07
C PHE A 45 -6.71 -0.47 0.78
N THR A 46 -5.84 0.02 -0.12
CA THR A 46 -6.28 0.54 -1.42
C THR A 46 -6.97 -0.56 -2.24
N ARG A 47 -6.44 -1.79 -2.23
CA ARG A 47 -7.06 -2.93 -2.90
C ARG A 47 -8.41 -3.26 -2.29
N VAL A 48 -8.51 -3.35 -0.96
CA VAL A 48 -9.78 -3.63 -0.28
C VAL A 48 -10.83 -2.57 -0.60
N ASN A 49 -10.47 -1.29 -0.50
CA ASN A 49 -11.37 -0.19 -0.80
C ASN A 49 -11.90 -0.26 -2.23
N ARG A 50 -11.04 -0.56 -3.21
CA ARG A 50 -11.46 -0.73 -4.61
C ARG A 50 -12.46 -1.87 -4.79
N VAL A 51 -12.26 -3.00 -4.11
CA VAL A 51 -13.17 -4.14 -4.19
C VAL A 51 -14.52 -3.79 -3.56
N THR A 52 -14.51 -3.20 -2.36
CA THR A 52 -15.75 -2.78 -1.69
C THR A 52 -16.53 -1.76 -2.51
N LEU A 53 -15.87 -0.80 -3.14
CA LEU A 53 -16.52 0.16 -4.05
C LEU A 53 -17.16 -0.53 -5.26
N ALA A 54 -16.48 -1.54 -5.83
CA ALA A 54 -17.03 -2.31 -6.95
C ALA A 54 -18.27 -3.13 -6.54
N GLU A 55 -18.26 -3.71 -5.34
CA GLU A 55 -19.42 -4.43 -4.79
C GLU A 55 -20.61 -3.49 -4.54
N LEU A 56 -20.34 -2.30 -4.01
CA LEU A 56 -21.36 -1.26 -3.81
C LEU A 56 -21.95 -0.78 -5.14
N ASP A 57 -21.13 -0.63 -6.18
CA ASP A 57 -21.59 -0.26 -7.51
C ASP A 57 -22.46 -1.35 -8.15
N ALA A 58 -22.06 -2.62 -8.00
CA ALA A 58 -22.88 -3.75 -8.44
C ALA A 58 -24.22 -3.81 -7.68
N PHE A 59 -24.20 -3.62 -6.36
CA PHE A 59 -25.42 -3.55 -5.55
C PHE A 59 -26.34 -2.40 -5.97
N ALA A 60 -25.76 -1.22 -6.25
CA ALA A 60 -26.53 -0.07 -6.71
C ALA A 60 -27.18 -0.35 -8.08
N HIS A 61 -26.48 -1.02 -8.99
CA HIS A 61 -27.03 -1.47 -10.27
C HIS A 61 -28.17 -2.47 -10.10
N ASP A 62 -28.00 -3.47 -9.23
CA ASP A 62 -29.04 -4.47 -8.95
C ASP A 62 -30.28 -3.83 -8.32
N LEU A 63 -30.09 -2.89 -7.38
CA LEU A 63 -31.17 -2.12 -6.78
C LEU A 63 -31.89 -1.25 -7.82
N HIS A 64 -31.13 -0.54 -8.67
CA HIS A 64 -31.70 0.28 -9.73
C HIS A 64 -32.52 -0.56 -10.70
N ALA A 65 -31.97 -1.70 -11.15
CA ALA A 65 -32.68 -2.62 -12.03
C ALA A 65 -33.95 -3.15 -11.38
N PHE A 66 -33.89 -3.52 -10.09
CA PHE A 66 -35.07 -3.97 -9.34
C PHE A 66 -36.14 -2.88 -9.23
N LEU A 67 -35.78 -1.64 -8.93
CA LEU A 67 -36.72 -0.53 -8.80
C LEU A 67 -37.33 -0.11 -10.15
N THR A 68 -36.54 -0.10 -11.21
CA THR A 68 -36.99 0.34 -12.55
C THR A 68 -37.77 -0.75 -13.29
N THR A 69 -37.41 -2.03 -13.13
CA THR A 69 -38.09 -3.15 -13.81
C THR A 69 -39.13 -3.87 -12.96
N GLY A 70 -39.16 -3.63 -11.63
CA GLY A 70 -40.12 -4.24 -10.70
C GLY A 70 -39.96 -5.75 -10.49
N ALA A 71 -39.01 -6.40 -11.16
CA ALA A 71 -38.73 -7.82 -11.08
C ALA A 71 -37.28 -8.04 -10.63
N ARG A 72 -37.06 -9.06 -9.80
CA ARG A 72 -35.73 -9.50 -9.40
C ARG A 72 -34.99 -9.92 -10.68
N VAL A 73 -33.91 -9.22 -11.05
CA VAL A 73 -33.01 -9.67 -12.13
C VAL A 73 -32.31 -10.93 -11.62
N GLY A 74 -32.96 -12.06 -11.83
CA GLY A 74 -32.54 -13.33 -11.27
C GLY A 74 -33.61 -14.39 -11.45
N ASN A 75 -33.97 -14.71 -12.70
CA ASN A 75 -34.28 -16.08 -13.15
C ASN A 75 -34.59 -16.15 -14.67
N GLN A 76 -33.59 -15.94 -15.54
CA GLN A 76 -33.72 -16.17 -16.99
C GLN A 76 -32.43 -16.80 -17.55
N VAL A 77 -31.85 -17.79 -16.86
CA VAL A 77 -30.84 -18.68 -17.44
C VAL A 77 -31.41 -20.09 -17.37
N GLY A 78 -31.97 -20.58 -18.48
CA GLY A 78 -32.20 -22.02 -18.64
C GLY A 78 -33.61 -22.49 -19.02
N ASN A 79 -34.41 -21.72 -19.75
CA ASN A 79 -35.49 -22.34 -20.52
C ASN A 79 -35.43 -21.87 -21.98
N GLN A 80 -35.35 -22.84 -22.89
CA GLN A 80 -35.27 -22.73 -24.36
C GLN A 80 -33.88 -22.56 -24.96
N VAL A 81 -33.18 -23.68 -25.19
CA VAL A 81 -32.89 -24.12 -26.58
C VAL A 81 -33.05 -25.65 -26.59
N GLY A 82 -33.99 -26.12 -27.41
CA GLY A 82 -34.58 -27.44 -27.30
C GLY A 82 -33.78 -28.61 -27.84
N LYS A 83 -34.25 -29.79 -27.47
CA LYS A 83 -34.76 -30.82 -28.38
C LYS A 83 -35.99 -31.46 -27.75
#